data_AF-A0A4C2EE01-F1
#
_entry.id   AF-A0A4C2EE01-F1
#
_cell.length_a   1.000
_cell.length_b   1.000
_cell.length_c   1.000
_cell.angle_alpha   90.00
_cell.angle_beta   90.00
_cell.angle_gamma   90.00
#
_symmetry.space_group_name_H-M   'P 1'
#
loop_
_entity.id
_entity.type
_entity.pdbx_description
1 polymer ?
#
loop_
_entity_poly.entity_id
_entity_poly.type
_entity_poly.pdbx_seq_one_letter_code
_entity_poly.pdbx_strand_id
1 'polypeptide(L)'
;MSRIQVTSDQLRSIYGQLYDILQEKASLHLPDSDDPVSRKVNLQLQLFLANVMEMAFNSLKIDGPPANDILNSRCEPFDLELNERVRKSYETWEEETVKVANLRRAAQETINNVWTENQKEYLRELDLKIDTESVTGTPDEDSYRPDHYPIDTQSYADSLESISKTQSRLPHMRNQLQKLQQLLQHFQDEDSGI
;
A
#
# COMPACT_ATOMS: atom_id res chain seq x y z
N MET A 1 47.38 -7.18 -47.25
CA MET A 1 46.23 -7.55 -46.39
C MET A 1 45.02 -7.74 -47.29
N SER A 2 44.52 -8.97 -47.36
CA SER A 2 43.42 -9.42 -48.22
C SER A 2 42.12 -8.73 -47.82
N ARG A 3 41.73 -7.70 -48.57
CA ARG A 3 40.42 -7.07 -48.44
C ARG A 3 39.42 -7.91 -49.22
N ILE A 4 38.45 -8.50 -48.50
CA ILE A 4 37.39 -9.30 -49.11
C ILE A 4 36.43 -8.32 -49.81
N GLN A 5 36.17 -8.55 -51.09
CA GLN A 5 35.20 -7.80 -51.87
C GLN A 5 33.84 -8.49 -51.74
N VAL A 6 32.84 -7.77 -51.27
CA VAL A 6 31.48 -8.30 -51.07
C VAL A 6 30.48 -7.31 -51.63
N THR A 7 29.49 -7.81 -52.37
CA THR A 7 28.39 -6.98 -52.88
C THR A 7 27.33 -6.74 -51.80
N SER A 8 26.58 -5.65 -51.91
CA SER A 8 25.48 -5.32 -50.98
C SER A 8 24.48 -6.47 -50.80
N ASP A 9 24.19 -7.19 -51.88
CA ASP A 9 23.21 -8.29 -51.88
C ASP A 9 23.73 -9.55 -51.17
N GLN A 10 25.02 -9.86 -51.33
CA GLN A 10 25.66 -10.94 -50.58
C GLN A 10 25.66 -10.64 -49.09
N LEU A 11 25.92 -9.38 -48.73
CA LEU A 11 25.93 -8.96 -47.34
C LEU A 11 24.52 -9.01 -46.72
N ARG A 12 23.50 -8.63 -47.47
CA ARG A 12 22.10 -8.76 -47.08
C ARG A 12 21.67 -10.22 -46.92
N SER A 13 22.16 -11.10 -47.80
CA SER A 13 21.90 -12.54 -47.73
C SER A 13 22.55 -13.17 -46.49
N ILE A 14 23.82 -12.84 -46.21
CA ILE A 14 24.55 -13.32 -45.02
C ILE A 14 23.86 -12.84 -43.74
N TYR A 15 23.47 -11.55 -43.69
CA TYR A 15 22.71 -11.00 -42.57
C TYR A 15 21.39 -11.78 -42.37
N GLY A 16 20.64 -12.00 -43.45
CA GLY A 16 19.36 -12.73 -43.40
C GLY A 16 19.53 -14.15 -42.88
N GLN A 17 20.50 -14.90 -43.41
CA GLN A 17 20.79 -16.26 -42.97
C GLN A 17 21.21 -16.32 -41.50
N LEU A 18 22.07 -15.41 -41.06
CA LEU A 18 22.48 -15.34 -39.65
C LEU A 18 21.30 -15.01 -38.73
N TYR A 19 20.46 -14.07 -39.15
CA TYR A 19 19.26 -13.71 -38.41
C TYR A 19 18.28 -14.88 -38.31
N ASP A 20 18.01 -15.58 -39.42
CA ASP A 20 17.06 -16.68 -39.46
C ASP A 20 17.53 -17.86 -38.58
N ILE A 21 18.83 -18.19 -38.63
CA ILE A 21 19.42 -19.22 -37.76
C ILE A 21 19.34 -18.82 -36.29
N LEU A 22 19.65 -17.56 -35.97
CA LEU A 22 19.57 -17.06 -34.59
C LEU A 22 18.12 -17.05 -34.08
N GLN A 23 17.16 -16.69 -34.93
CA GLN A 23 15.75 -16.66 -34.60
C GLN A 23 15.17 -18.07 -34.42
N GLU A 24 15.57 -19.03 -35.27
CA GLU A 24 15.21 -20.44 -35.14
C GLU A 24 15.77 -21.03 -33.83
N LYS A 25 17.02 -20.71 -33.50
CA LYS A 25 17.61 -21.17 -32.25
C LYS A 25 16.99 -20.49 -31.02
N ALA A 26 16.63 -19.22 -31.16
CA ALA A 26 15.95 -18.46 -30.11
C ALA A 26 14.56 -19.04 -29.85
N SER A 27 13.76 -19.29 -30.89
CA SER A 27 12.41 -19.85 -30.74
C SER A 27 12.40 -21.28 -30.16
N LEU A 28 13.47 -22.06 -30.37
CA LEU A 28 13.61 -23.40 -29.80
C LEU A 28 13.94 -23.39 -28.30
N HIS A 29 14.68 -22.38 -27.83
CA HIS A 29 15.24 -22.34 -26.47
C HIS A 29 14.54 -21.35 -25.54
N LEU A 30 13.78 -20.41 -26.07
CA LEU A 30 13.06 -19.44 -25.27
C LEU A 30 11.58 -19.84 -25.10
N PRO A 31 11.02 -19.68 -23.89
CA PRO A 31 9.59 -19.87 -23.64
C PRO A 31 8.77 -18.78 -24.37
N ASP A 32 7.46 -19.03 -24.52
CA ASP A 32 6.52 -18.26 -25.34
C ASP A 32 6.70 -16.73 -25.28
N SER A 33 6.35 -16.11 -26.42
CA SER A 33 6.73 -14.76 -26.87
C SER A 33 6.39 -13.56 -25.97
N ASP A 34 5.72 -13.76 -24.83
CA ASP A 34 5.27 -12.67 -23.94
C ASP A 34 6.13 -12.51 -22.67
N ASP A 35 7.17 -13.33 -22.49
CA ASP A 35 8.11 -13.18 -21.38
C ASP A 35 9.05 -11.95 -21.61
N PRO A 36 9.15 -11.00 -20.65
CA PRO A 36 10.13 -9.92 -20.71
C PRO A 36 11.58 -10.39 -20.90
N VAL A 37 11.92 -11.59 -20.42
CA VAL A 37 13.25 -12.18 -20.62
C VAL A 37 13.46 -12.53 -22.10
N SER A 38 12.45 -13.12 -22.75
CA SER A 38 12.52 -13.49 -24.15
C SER A 38 12.69 -12.29 -25.07
N ARG A 39 11.96 -11.20 -24.80
CA ARG A 39 12.12 -9.94 -25.53
C ARG A 39 13.53 -9.35 -25.37
N LYS A 40 14.09 -9.40 -24.16
CA LYS A 40 15.43 -8.88 -23.87
C LYS A 40 16.53 -9.68 -24.61
N VAL A 41 16.41 -11.01 -24.66
CA VAL A 41 17.35 -11.86 -25.40
C VAL A 41 17.28 -11.56 -26.89
N ASN A 42 16.07 -11.42 -27.46
CA ASN A 42 15.90 -11.09 -28.88
C ASN A 42 16.53 -9.74 -29.23
N LEU A 43 16.35 -8.72 -28.38
CA LEU A 43 16.99 -7.41 -28.56
C LEU A 43 18.52 -7.53 -28.48
N GLN A 44 19.04 -8.32 -27.54
CA GLN A 44 20.48 -8.57 -27.41
C GLN A 44 21.07 -9.29 -28.63
N LEU A 45 20.33 -10.23 -29.22
CA LEU A 45 20.73 -10.93 -30.45
C LEU A 45 20.78 -9.96 -31.64
N GLN A 46 19.81 -9.05 -31.75
CA GLN A 46 19.81 -8.00 -32.77
C GLN A 46 21.01 -7.05 -32.61
N LEU A 47 21.31 -6.61 -31.38
CA LEU A 47 22.48 -5.78 -31.09
C LEU A 47 23.80 -6.52 -31.37
N PHE A 48 23.89 -7.80 -31.00
CA PHE A 48 25.05 -8.64 -31.30
C PHE A 48 25.29 -8.72 -32.80
N LEU A 49 24.24 -8.99 -33.58
CA LEU A 49 24.33 -9.10 -35.03
C LEU A 49 24.74 -7.76 -35.64
N ALA A 50 24.15 -6.64 -35.20
CA ALA A 50 24.56 -5.29 -35.62
C ALA A 50 26.06 -5.03 -35.34
N ASN A 51 26.55 -5.34 -34.14
CA ASN A 51 27.95 -5.16 -33.76
C ASN A 51 28.91 -6.04 -34.58
N VAL A 52 28.54 -7.30 -34.84
CA VAL A 52 29.35 -8.21 -35.67
C VAL A 52 29.45 -7.68 -37.10
N MET A 53 28.34 -7.17 -37.64
CA MET A 53 28.33 -6.58 -38.97
C MET A 53 29.14 -5.29 -39.04
N GLU A 54 29.04 -4.43 -38.03
CA GLU A 54 29.86 -3.22 -37.90
C GLU A 54 31.36 -3.54 -37.84
N MET A 55 31.73 -4.55 -37.05
CA MET A 55 33.12 -5.02 -36.95
C MET A 55 33.60 -5.64 -38.26
N ALA A 56 32.74 -6.37 -38.97
CA ALA A 56 33.03 -6.95 -40.28
C ALA A 56 33.21 -5.88 -41.35
N PHE A 57 32.40 -4.81 -41.33
CA PHE A 57 32.49 -3.71 -42.29
C PHE A 57 33.86 -3.03 -42.29
N ASN A 58 34.53 -2.93 -41.14
CA ASN A 58 35.88 -2.37 -41.05
C ASN A 58 36.94 -3.17 -41.83
N SER A 59 36.65 -4.45 -42.14
CA SER A 59 37.56 -5.36 -42.85
C SER A 59 37.12 -5.66 -44.29
N LEU A 60 35.93 -5.20 -44.70
CA LEU A 60 35.31 -5.49 -46.00
C LEU A 60 35.40 -4.29 -46.94
N LYS A 61 35.66 -4.54 -48.22
CA LYS A 61 35.42 -3.56 -49.29
C LYS A 61 34.06 -3.86 -49.90
N ILE A 62 33.11 -2.98 -49.65
CA ILE A 62 31.75 -3.08 -50.18
C ILE A 62 31.70 -2.32 -51.49
N ASP A 63 31.24 -2.98 -52.54
CA ASP A 63 30.92 -2.33 -53.81
C ASP A 63 29.40 -2.06 -53.82
N GLY A 64 28.99 -0.80 -53.66
CA GLY A 64 27.57 -0.41 -53.55
C GLY A 64 27.29 0.75 -52.59
N PRO A 65 26.00 1.07 -52.33
CA PRO A 65 25.59 2.08 -51.35
C PRO A 65 26.12 1.75 -49.95
N PRO A 66 26.28 2.76 -49.08
CA PRO A 66 26.95 2.61 -47.79
C PRO A 66 26.27 1.53 -46.93
N ALA A 67 27.11 0.67 -46.33
CA ALA A 67 26.78 -0.39 -45.36
C ALA A 67 25.63 -0.07 -44.39
N ASN A 68 25.58 1.18 -43.93
CA ASN A 68 24.65 1.67 -42.92
C ASN A 68 23.19 1.60 -43.38
N ASP A 69 22.91 1.75 -44.67
CA ASP A 69 21.54 1.63 -45.20
C ASP A 69 21.02 0.19 -45.12
N ILE A 70 21.90 -0.81 -45.23
CA ILE A 70 21.52 -2.22 -45.16
C ILE A 70 21.14 -2.60 -43.73
N LEU A 71 21.89 -2.12 -42.73
CA LEU A 71 21.59 -2.30 -41.31
C LEU A 71 20.29 -1.59 -40.90
N ASN A 72 20.12 -0.33 -41.34
CA ASN A 72 18.94 0.47 -41.01
C ASN A 72 17.66 -0.07 -41.64
N SER A 73 17.76 -0.81 -42.76
CA SER A 73 16.59 -1.37 -43.46
C SER A 73 15.81 -2.46 -42.68
N ARG A 74 16.38 -3.01 -41.60
CA ARG A 74 15.70 -4.00 -40.73
C ARG A 74 15.44 -3.53 -39.31
N CYS A 75 15.77 -2.28 -38.97
CA CYS A 75 15.30 -1.70 -37.72
C CYS A 75 13.77 -1.59 -37.74
N GLU A 76 13.13 -1.99 -36.65
CA GLU A 76 11.68 -1.83 -36.49
C GLU A 76 11.32 -0.35 -36.70
N PRO A 77 10.33 -0.04 -37.55
CA PRO A 77 9.92 1.33 -37.78
C PRO A 77 9.45 1.95 -36.47
N PHE A 78 9.76 3.23 -36.28
CA PHE A 78 9.31 3.95 -35.10
C PHE A 78 7.79 4.03 -35.09
N ASP A 79 7.15 3.38 -34.12
CA ASP A 79 5.70 3.41 -33.95
C ASP A 79 5.26 4.78 -33.41
N LEU A 80 4.78 5.62 -34.34
CA LEU A 80 4.26 6.95 -34.04
C LEU A 80 3.02 6.90 -33.15
N GLU A 81 2.17 5.87 -33.29
CA GLU A 81 0.95 5.73 -32.50
C GLU A 81 1.25 5.33 -31.06
N LEU A 82 2.19 4.39 -30.87
CA LEU A 82 2.65 4.01 -29.54
C LEU A 82 3.34 5.18 -28.84
N ASN A 83 4.19 5.92 -29.55
CA ASN A 83 4.85 7.09 -28.99
C ASN A 83 3.86 8.19 -28.58
N GLU A 84 2.84 8.44 -29.40
CA GLU A 84 1.79 9.41 -29.07
C GLU A 84 0.96 8.95 -27.85
N ARG A 85 0.70 7.64 -27.73
CA ARG A 85 0.04 7.08 -26.54
C ARG A 85 0.90 7.25 -25.28
N VAL A 86 2.19 6.98 -25.39
CA VAL A 86 3.15 7.18 -24.30
C VAL A 86 3.16 8.66 -23.91
N ARG A 87 3.25 9.57 -24.88
CA ARG A 87 3.21 11.02 -24.64
C ARG A 87 1.96 11.46 -23.87
N LYS A 88 0.78 11.03 -24.32
CA LYS A 88 -0.49 11.33 -23.62
C LYS A 88 -0.51 10.77 -22.21
N SER A 89 0.00 9.55 -22.01
CA SER A 89 0.06 8.96 -20.67
C SER A 89 0.96 9.74 -19.72
N TYR A 90 2.11 10.24 -20.21
CA TYR A 90 2.98 11.12 -19.44
C TYR A 90 2.31 12.44 -19.09
N GLU A 91 1.63 13.08 -20.04
CA GLU A 91 0.88 14.32 -19.80
C GLU A 91 -0.19 14.11 -18.71
N THR A 92 -1.00 13.04 -18.81
CA THR A 92 -2.01 12.74 -17.78
C THR A 92 -1.39 12.45 -16.41
N TRP A 93 -0.23 11.79 -16.39
CA TRP A 93 0.49 11.51 -15.14
C TRP A 93 1.03 12.79 -14.49
N GLU A 94 1.54 13.72 -15.30
CA GLU A 94 2.00 15.04 -14.81
C GLU A 94 0.84 15.86 -14.25
N GLU A 95 -0.29 15.93 -14.97
CA GLU A 95 -1.49 16.65 -14.54
C GLU A 95 -2.03 16.12 -13.20
N GLU A 96 -2.18 14.80 -13.06
CA GLU A 96 -2.67 14.18 -11.84
C GLU A 96 -1.67 14.35 -10.68
N THR A 97 -0.36 14.31 -10.96
CA THR A 97 0.68 14.57 -9.94
C THR A 97 0.59 15.99 -9.41
N VAL A 98 0.45 16.98 -10.29
CA VAL A 98 0.26 18.40 -9.91
C VAL A 98 -1.03 18.59 -9.13
N LYS A 99 -2.13 17.97 -9.59
CA LYS A 99 -3.43 18.03 -8.92
C LYS A 99 -3.38 17.46 -7.51
N VAL A 100 -2.76 16.29 -7.31
CA VAL A 100 -2.59 15.70 -5.97
C VAL A 100 -1.71 16.57 -5.08
N ALA A 101 -0.62 17.14 -5.61
CA ALA A 101 0.23 18.05 -4.84
C ALA A 101 -0.53 19.32 -4.39
N ASN A 102 -1.30 19.92 -5.30
CA ASN A 102 -2.14 21.08 -5.00
C ASN A 102 -3.24 20.73 -3.99
N LEU A 103 -3.91 19.59 -4.15
CA LEU A 103 -4.92 19.12 -3.22
C LEU A 103 -4.34 18.89 -1.83
N ARG A 104 -3.14 18.29 -1.70
CA ARG A 104 -2.51 18.09 -0.39
C ARG A 104 -2.26 19.41 0.33
N ARG A 105 -1.79 20.43 -0.38
CA ARG A 105 -1.52 21.75 0.19
C ARG A 105 -2.81 22.51 0.51
N ALA A 106 -3.71 22.63 -0.47
CA ALA A 106 -4.94 23.38 -0.33
C ALA A 106 -5.92 22.73 0.64
N ALA A 107 -6.02 21.39 0.67
CA ALA A 107 -6.89 20.69 1.61
C ALA A 107 -6.43 20.91 3.06
N GLN A 108 -5.13 20.84 3.34
CA GLN A 108 -4.61 21.11 4.69
C GLN A 108 -4.91 22.54 5.13
N GLU A 109 -4.70 23.52 4.25
CA GLU A 109 -4.97 24.93 4.54
C GLU A 109 -6.46 25.19 4.77
N THR A 110 -7.33 24.67 3.89
CA THR A 110 -8.79 24.85 4.02
C THR A 110 -9.36 24.18 5.26
N ILE A 111 -8.91 22.96 5.60
CA ILE A 111 -9.34 22.25 6.82
C ILE A 111 -8.92 23.04 8.07
N ASN A 112 -7.68 23.50 8.12
CA ASN A 112 -7.19 24.29 9.25
C ASN A 112 -7.95 25.62 9.38
N ASN A 113 -8.24 26.28 8.26
CA ASN A 113 -8.99 27.53 8.26
C ASN A 113 -10.42 27.33 8.77
N VAL A 114 -11.13 26.29 8.29
CA VAL A 114 -12.48 25.98 8.76
C VAL A 114 -12.49 25.60 10.24
N TRP A 115 -11.54 24.78 10.68
CA TRP A 115 -11.42 24.39 12.09
C TRP A 115 -11.16 25.59 12.99
N THR A 116 -10.20 26.45 12.62
CA THR A 116 -9.84 27.64 13.41
C THR A 116 -10.96 28.67 13.44
N GLU A 117 -11.72 28.82 12.36
CA GLU A 117 -12.88 29.72 12.32
C GLU A 117 -14.01 29.20 13.23
N ASN A 118 -14.38 27.92 13.13
CA ASN A 118 -15.38 27.32 14.01
C ASN A 118 -14.97 27.38 15.48
N GLN A 119 -13.67 27.19 15.78
CA GLN A 119 -13.16 27.31 17.14
C GLN A 119 -13.32 28.74 17.67
N LYS A 120 -13.02 29.77 16.87
CA LYS A 120 -13.22 31.18 17.26
C LYS A 120 -14.70 31.50 17.47
N GLU A 121 -15.57 31.00 16.59
CA GLU A 121 -17.01 31.20 16.70
C GLU A 121 -17.57 30.56 17.99
N TYR A 122 -17.15 29.34 18.30
CA TYR A 122 -17.52 28.66 19.54
C TYR A 122 -17.01 29.38 20.80
N LEU A 123 -15.75 29.86 20.78
CA LEU A 123 -15.22 30.66 21.89
C LEU A 123 -15.99 31.96 22.07
N ARG A 124 -16.38 32.62 20.97
CA ARG A 124 -17.20 33.83 21.01
C ARG A 124 -18.59 33.57 21.59
N GLU A 125 -19.20 32.42 21.28
CA GLU A 125 -20.47 32.01 21.88
C GLU A 125 -20.33 31.80 23.40
N LEU A 126 -19.25 31.16 23.84
CA LEU A 126 -18.95 30.98 25.26
C LEU A 126 -18.70 32.31 25.98
N ASP A 127 -17.94 33.22 25.39
CA ASP A 127 -17.68 34.55 25.96
C ASP A 127 -19.00 35.32 26.14
N LEU A 128 -19.90 35.28 25.15
CA LEU A 128 -21.23 35.89 25.28
C LEU A 128 -22.02 35.28 26.44
N LYS A 129 -21.96 33.95 26.61
CA LYS A 129 -22.64 33.27 27.72
C LYS A 129 -22.06 33.67 29.08
N ILE A 130 -20.73 33.74 29.20
CA ILE A 130 -20.03 34.18 30.41
C ILE A 130 -20.39 35.63 30.74
N ASP A 131 -20.42 36.52 29.75
CA ASP A 131 -20.82 37.91 29.94
C ASP A 131 -22.28 38.00 30.45
N THR A 132 -23.19 37.17 29.94
CA THR A 132 -24.57 37.14 30.45
C THR A 132 -24.69 36.59 31.88
N GLU A 133 -23.91 35.57 32.23
CA GLU A 133 -23.92 34.99 33.58
C GLU A 133 -23.26 35.93 34.60
N SER A 134 -22.18 36.61 34.23
CA SER A 134 -21.44 37.53 35.11
C SER A 134 -22.21 38.80 35.48
N VAL A 135 -23.14 39.27 34.63
CA VAL A 135 -24.05 40.39 34.97
C VAL A 135 -25.11 39.99 35.99
N THR A 136 -25.39 38.68 36.15
CA THR A 136 -26.38 38.17 37.12
C THR A 136 -25.76 37.84 38.49
N GLY A 137 -24.44 37.83 38.59
CA GLY A 137 -23.68 37.51 39.81
C GLY A 137 -23.16 38.75 40.52
N THR A 138 -24.02 39.49 41.22
CA THR A 138 -23.56 40.27 42.38
C THR A 138 -23.10 39.31 43.48
N PRO A 139 -21.98 39.58 44.19
CA PRO A 139 -21.41 38.63 45.13
C PRO A 139 -22.21 38.66 46.43
N ASP A 140 -23.21 37.78 46.54
CA ASP A 140 -23.67 37.35 47.86
C ASP A 140 -22.72 36.23 48.34
N GLU A 141 -22.12 36.48 49.50
CA GLU A 141 -21.28 35.56 50.25
C GLU A 141 -22.05 34.31 50.69
N ASP A 142 -22.39 33.40 49.77
CA ASP A 142 -22.94 32.11 50.15
C ASP A 142 -21.81 31.12 50.44
N SER A 143 -21.56 31.02 51.74
CA SER A 143 -20.73 30.00 52.39
C SER A 143 -21.02 28.61 51.80
N TYR A 144 -19.98 27.93 51.31
CA TYR A 144 -20.01 26.51 50.98
C TYR A 144 -20.51 25.69 52.18
N ARG A 145 -21.80 25.39 52.22
CA ARG A 145 -22.39 24.39 53.12
C ARG A 145 -22.55 23.11 52.30
N PRO A 146 -21.76 22.05 52.56
CA PRO A 146 -21.98 20.79 51.87
C PRO A 146 -23.33 20.24 52.34
N ASP A 147 -24.27 20.09 51.39
CA ASP A 147 -25.57 19.47 51.60
C ASP A 147 -25.40 18.15 52.35
N HIS A 148 -25.75 18.15 53.63
CA HIS A 148 -25.85 16.94 54.43
C HIS A 148 -27.08 16.17 53.96
N TYR A 149 -26.88 15.23 53.04
CA TYR A 149 -27.89 14.21 52.77
C TYR A 149 -28.06 13.36 54.04
N PRO A 150 -29.28 13.21 54.58
CA PRO A 150 -29.51 12.32 55.71
C PRO A 150 -29.29 10.88 55.23
N ILE A 151 -28.14 10.31 55.58
CA ILE A 151 -27.85 8.90 55.33
C ILE A 151 -28.84 8.10 56.17
N ASP A 152 -29.68 7.31 55.50
CA ASP A 152 -30.58 6.36 56.14
C ASP A 152 -29.74 5.29 56.86
N THR A 153 -29.57 5.48 58.17
CA THR A 153 -28.73 4.65 59.03
C THR A 153 -29.23 3.21 59.12
N GLN A 154 -30.51 2.98 58.84
CA GLN A 154 -31.11 1.65 58.84
C GLN A 154 -30.65 0.85 57.63
N SER A 155 -30.73 1.42 56.43
CA SER A 155 -30.23 0.79 55.20
C SER A 155 -28.73 0.47 55.28
N TYR A 156 -27.95 1.35 55.91
CA TYR A 156 -26.54 1.09 56.16
C TYR A 156 -26.31 -0.07 57.14
N ALA A 157 -27.05 -0.12 58.26
CA ALA A 157 -26.96 -1.21 59.23
C ALA A 157 -27.39 -2.56 58.64
N ASP A 158 -28.46 -2.57 57.84
CA ASP A 158 -28.95 -3.76 57.14
C ASP A 158 -27.91 -4.29 56.14
N SER A 159 -27.23 -3.37 55.42
CA SER A 159 -26.17 -3.74 54.50
C SER A 159 -24.98 -4.39 55.22
N LEU A 160 -24.56 -3.86 56.37
CA LEU A 160 -23.50 -4.45 57.18
C LEU A 160 -23.90 -5.81 57.76
N GLU A 161 -25.14 -5.95 58.21
CA GLU A 161 -25.64 -7.23 58.70
C GLU A 161 -25.66 -8.27 57.56
N SER A 162 -26.08 -7.88 56.35
CA SER A 162 -26.07 -8.76 55.17
C SER A 162 -24.66 -9.25 54.81
N ILE A 163 -23.65 -8.38 54.92
CA ILE A 163 -22.24 -8.73 54.70
C ILE A 163 -21.76 -9.73 55.75
N SER A 164 -22.10 -9.51 57.02
CA SER A 164 -21.71 -10.45 58.10
C SER A 164 -22.37 -11.83 57.93
N LYS A 165 -23.64 -11.87 57.51
CA LYS A 165 -24.40 -13.09 57.25
C LYS A 165 -23.86 -13.85 56.05
N THR A 166 -23.41 -13.17 55.00
CA THR A 166 -22.81 -13.82 53.82
C THR A 166 -21.42 -14.35 54.14
N GLN A 167 -20.60 -13.60 54.88
CA GLN A 167 -19.26 -14.03 55.30
C GLN A 167 -19.30 -15.31 56.14
N SER A 168 -20.28 -15.44 57.04
CA SER A 168 -20.44 -16.65 57.86
C SER A 168 -20.96 -17.86 57.06
N ARG A 169 -21.76 -17.65 56.01
CA ARG A 169 -22.30 -18.73 55.15
C ARG A 169 -21.30 -19.24 54.10
N LEU A 170 -20.39 -18.38 53.65
CA LEU A 170 -19.40 -18.68 52.60
C LEU A 170 -18.55 -19.95 52.87
N PRO A 171 -17.97 -20.16 54.08
CA PRO A 171 -17.22 -21.39 54.36
C PRO A 171 -18.10 -22.65 54.33
N HIS A 172 -19.37 -22.55 54.76
CA HIS A 172 -20.29 -23.68 54.70
C HIS A 172 -20.63 -24.05 53.26
N MET A 173 -20.92 -23.05 52.40
CA MET A 173 -21.16 -23.28 50.97
C MET A 173 -19.94 -23.87 50.26
N ARG A 174 -18.72 -23.42 50.58
CA ARG A 174 -17.48 -24.01 50.05
C ARG A 174 -17.34 -25.49 50.43
N ASN A 175 -17.61 -25.84 51.69
CA ASN A 175 -17.59 -27.23 52.13
C ASN A 175 -18.66 -28.08 51.44
N GLN A 176 -19.87 -27.56 51.24
CA GLN A 176 -20.92 -28.26 50.51
C GLN A 176 -20.56 -28.49 49.04
N LEU A 177 -19.98 -27.49 48.37
CA LEU A 177 -19.48 -27.62 47.01
C LEU A 177 -18.36 -28.66 46.90
N GLN A 178 -17.41 -28.65 47.85
CA GLN A 178 -16.34 -29.65 47.87
C GLN A 178 -16.88 -31.06 48.08
N LYS A 179 -17.89 -31.24 48.95
CA LYS A 179 -18.58 -32.54 49.13
C LYS A 179 -19.31 -32.98 47.87
N LEU A 180 -20.01 -32.07 47.20
CA LEU A 180 -20.68 -32.36 45.92
C LEU A 180 -19.66 -32.72 44.84
N GLN A 181 -18.53 -32.02 44.77
CA GLN A 181 -17.46 -32.33 43.83
C GLN A 181 -16.85 -33.71 44.11
N GLN A 182 -16.63 -34.06 45.38
CA GLN A 182 -16.17 -35.40 45.76
C GLN A 182 -17.19 -36.48 45.41
N LEU A 183 -18.48 -36.25 45.67
CA LEU A 183 -19.56 -37.16 45.25
C LEU A 183 -19.60 -37.33 43.73
N LEU A 184 -19.49 -36.24 42.98
CA LEU A 184 -19.50 -36.27 41.51
C LEU A 184 -18.28 -37.02 40.97
N GLN A 185 -17.11 -36.85 41.59
CA GLN A 185 -15.91 -37.62 41.27
C GLN A 185 -16.11 -39.11 41.58
N HIS A 186 -16.71 -39.46 42.72
CA HIS A 186 -17.05 -40.86 43.04
C HIS A 186 -18.02 -41.47 42.02
N PHE A 187 -19.04 -40.73 41.56
CA PHE A 187 -19.94 -41.20 40.50
C PHE A 187 -19.23 -41.37 39.15
N GLN A 188 -18.28 -40.50 38.81
CA GLN A 188 -17.46 -40.64 37.60
C GLN A 188 -16.50 -41.83 37.66
N ASP A 189 -15.95 -42.12 38.84
CA ASP A 189 -15.08 -43.28 39.09
C ASP A 189 -15.88 -44.61 39.11
N GLU A 190 -17.15 -44.60 39.53
CA GLU A 190 -18.04 -45.78 39.46
C GLU A 190 -18.56 -46.06 38.04
N ASP A 191 -18.86 -45.02 37.24
CA ASP A 191 -19.29 -45.18 35.83
C ASP A 191 -18.14 -45.62 34.89
N SER A 192 -16.89 -45.55 35.33
CA SER A 192 -15.71 -46.02 34.59
C SER A 192 -15.22 -47.43 35.00
N GLY A 193 -15.99 -48.12 35.84
CA GLY A 193 -15.69 -49.44 36.42
C GLY A 193 -16.61 -50.59 36.01
N ILE A 194 -17.29 -50.54 34.85
CA ILE A 194 -17.96 -51.69 34.19
C ILE A 194 -17.51 -51.79 32.73
#